data_AF-A0A9E4NM45-F1
#
_entry.id   AF-A0A9E4NM45-F1
#
_cell.length_a   1.000
_cell.length_b   1.000
_cell.length_c   1.000
_cell.angle_alpha   90.00
_cell.angle_beta   90.00
_cell.angle_gamma   90.00
#
_symmetry.space_group_name_H-M   'P 1'
#
loop_
_entity.id
_entity.type
_entity.pdbx_description
1 polymer ?
#
loop_
_entity_poly.entity_id
_entity_poly.type
_entity_poly.pdbx_seq_one_letter_code
_entity_poly.pdbx_strand_id
1 'polypeptide(L)'
;MNQINSGRRTGDRRSGLERRKNQTGKQGTEHRMSWEDQRTQYWTRLLFCGLALLYFNFGGEEQVRDWTNLQVVNLIFLVFGIEILFFMRHASRVPHAPWRQRLTMWIDIVMASFAVLADTTISSPGFLVYLMVILGNGMRYGLRLFGEAVIGSLGAVILIVSLRLFDYVDLFSVSAVFFLVFFAIIVIYSYTLTAKIELGRAKLAHERNIDALTGLLNRRALVERSSSLFQSQEDGNSVVVLFADLDGFKRVNDTHGHHVGDRLLAGVADSIANTVRDEDLVSRYGGDEFLLLLPYATKQCGETVAQRVRQAIDDYAKENGIDFSISIGMGRYPDHGHDLDSVIRSVDQAMYRSKLKHGGGGILHVDGGELDTAESTG
;
A
#
# COMPACT_ATOMS: atom_id res chain seq x y z
N MET A 1 21.40 30.05 -56.05
CA MET A 1 20.01 30.25 -55.59
C MET A 1 19.60 29.02 -54.80
N ASN A 2 19.30 29.21 -53.50
CA ASN A 2 18.60 28.36 -52.51
C ASN A 2 19.25 27.03 -52.08
N GLN A 3 19.76 26.83 -50.85
CA GLN A 3 19.20 26.90 -49.48
C GLN A 3 18.15 25.81 -49.11
N ILE A 4 18.55 25.01 -48.08
CA ILE A 4 17.78 24.53 -46.91
C ILE A 4 16.70 23.46 -47.14
N ASN A 5 16.87 22.26 -46.55
CA ASN A 5 16.08 21.94 -45.35
C ASN A 5 16.63 20.79 -44.48
N SER A 6 16.89 21.14 -43.23
CA SER A 6 17.15 20.31 -42.05
C SER A 6 15.87 19.66 -41.53
N GLY A 7 15.95 18.40 -41.09
CA GLY A 7 14.83 17.74 -40.43
C GLY A 7 15.21 16.41 -39.77
N ARG A 8 16.20 16.41 -38.87
CA ARG A 8 16.40 15.26 -37.96
C ARG A 8 15.25 15.26 -36.96
N ARG A 9 14.39 14.24 -37.06
CA ARG A 9 13.25 13.96 -36.21
C ARG A 9 13.67 13.84 -34.74
N THR A 10 13.38 14.88 -33.96
CA THR A 10 13.20 14.83 -32.51
C THR A 10 11.84 14.18 -32.25
N GLY A 11 11.82 12.90 -31.93
CA GLY A 11 10.54 12.23 -31.67
C GLY A 11 10.70 10.77 -31.31
N ASP A 12 11.36 10.48 -30.18
CA ASP A 12 10.97 9.36 -29.30
C ASP A 12 11.73 9.37 -27.95
N ARG A 13 11.81 10.54 -27.27
CA ARG A 13 12.32 10.65 -25.88
C ARG A 13 11.17 10.68 -24.86
N ARG A 14 10.11 9.89 -25.08
CA ARG A 14 9.17 9.60 -23.97
C ARG A 14 9.82 8.53 -23.11
N SER A 15 10.39 9.04 -22.01
CA SER A 15 11.38 8.43 -21.14
C SER A 15 10.94 7.09 -20.56
N GLY A 16 11.90 6.18 -20.35
CA GLY A 16 11.69 4.94 -19.59
C GLY A 16 11.08 5.19 -18.19
N LEU A 17 11.26 6.39 -17.64
CA LEU A 17 10.58 6.89 -16.44
C LEU A 17 9.05 6.89 -16.54
N GLU A 18 8.45 7.27 -17.69
CA GLU A 18 6.99 7.23 -17.85
C GLU A 18 6.45 5.79 -17.92
N ARG A 19 7.21 4.87 -18.52
CA ARG A 19 6.86 3.43 -18.52
C ARG A 19 6.95 2.83 -17.12
N ARG A 20 7.97 3.21 -16.33
CA ARG A 20 8.11 2.78 -14.93
C ARG A 20 6.99 3.33 -14.05
N LYS A 21 6.59 4.60 -14.23
CA LYS A 21 5.43 5.20 -13.52
C LYS A 21 4.16 4.35 -13.69
N ASN A 22 3.86 3.87 -14.89
CA ASN A 22 2.65 3.09 -15.16
C ASN A 22 2.64 1.67 -14.55
N GLN A 23 3.79 1.04 -14.33
CA GLN A 23 3.85 -0.30 -13.72
C GLN A 23 3.72 -0.28 -12.19
N THR A 24 4.07 0.83 -11.53
CA THR A 24 3.99 0.97 -10.07
C THR A 24 2.58 0.94 -9.47
N GLY A 25 1.53 1.01 -10.31
CA GLY A 25 0.12 1.01 -9.85
C GLY A 25 -0.46 -0.35 -9.49
N LYS A 26 0.26 -1.48 -9.69
CA LYS A 26 -0.33 -2.84 -9.62
C LYS A 26 -0.08 -3.63 -8.32
N GLN A 27 0.78 -3.18 -7.41
CA GLN A 27 1.00 -3.90 -6.13
C GLN A 27 0.27 -3.18 -5.01
N GLY A 28 -0.98 -3.60 -4.78
CA GLY A 28 -1.80 -3.12 -3.66
C GLY A 28 -1.23 -3.60 -2.34
N THR A 29 -0.77 -2.67 -1.51
CA THR A 29 -0.45 -2.90 -0.11
C THR A 29 -1.74 -3.29 0.63
N GLU A 30 -1.85 -4.55 1.07
CA GLU A 30 -2.94 -4.97 1.97
C GLU A 30 -2.88 -4.15 3.26
N HIS A 31 -3.88 -3.31 3.47
CA HIS A 31 -3.97 -2.48 4.67
C HIS A 31 -4.22 -3.36 5.90
N ARG A 32 -3.17 -3.54 6.71
CA ARG A 32 -3.18 -4.28 7.96
C ARG A 32 -3.78 -3.43 9.08
N MET A 33 -5.02 -3.72 9.47
CA MET A 33 -5.74 -2.92 10.48
C MET A 33 -5.21 -3.13 11.90
N SER A 34 -5.02 -2.03 12.61
CA SER A 34 -4.60 -2.02 14.00
C SER A 34 -5.73 -2.49 14.93
N TRP A 35 -5.40 -2.75 16.20
CA TRP A 35 -6.40 -2.97 17.24
C TRP A 35 -7.28 -1.73 17.46
N GLU A 36 -6.72 -0.52 17.34
CA GLU A 36 -7.47 0.73 17.55
C GLU A 36 -8.60 0.88 16.52
N ASP A 37 -8.33 0.52 15.26
CA ASP A 37 -9.31 0.52 14.17
C ASP A 37 -10.46 -0.47 14.44
N GLN A 38 -10.14 -1.62 15.01
CA GLN A 38 -11.09 -2.69 15.32
C GLN A 38 -11.87 -2.42 16.62
N ARG A 39 -11.28 -1.72 17.59
CA ARG A 39 -11.91 -1.44 18.89
C ARG A 39 -13.26 -0.75 18.74
N THR A 40 -13.34 0.26 17.86
CA THR A 40 -14.59 0.98 17.59
C THR A 40 -15.67 0.05 17.03
N GLN A 41 -15.31 -1.02 16.30
CA GLN A 41 -16.26 -1.98 15.75
C GLN A 41 -16.98 -2.78 16.84
N TYR A 42 -16.20 -3.34 17.76
CA TYR A 42 -16.75 -4.16 18.84
C TYR A 42 -17.64 -3.32 19.75
N TRP A 43 -17.27 -2.07 20.01
CA TRP A 43 -18.15 -1.14 20.72
C TRP A 43 -19.45 -0.85 19.97
N THR A 44 -19.40 -0.64 18.65
CA THR A 44 -20.64 -0.46 17.88
C THR A 44 -21.52 -1.71 17.91
N ARG A 45 -20.93 -2.92 17.83
CA ARG A 45 -21.68 -4.18 17.96
C ARG A 45 -22.36 -4.32 19.33
N LEU A 46 -21.62 -4.04 20.41
CA LEU A 46 -22.18 -4.05 21.76
C LEU A 46 -23.33 -3.03 21.92
N LEU A 47 -23.18 -1.84 21.33
CA LEU A 47 -24.23 -0.83 21.34
C LEU A 47 -25.50 -1.33 20.64
N PHE A 48 -25.40 -1.88 19.43
CA PHE A 48 -26.57 -2.42 18.72
C PHE A 48 -27.17 -3.65 19.41
N CYS A 49 -26.34 -4.51 19.99
CA CYS A 49 -26.80 -5.63 20.82
C CYS A 49 -27.60 -5.12 22.04
N GLY A 50 -27.10 -4.09 22.73
CA GLY A 50 -27.78 -3.44 23.84
C GLY A 50 -29.08 -2.76 23.43
N LEU A 51 -29.09 -2.04 22.30
CA LEU A 51 -30.29 -1.42 21.75
C LEU A 51 -31.35 -2.46 21.37
N ALA A 52 -30.96 -3.60 20.80
CA ALA A 52 -31.88 -4.69 20.49
C ALA A 52 -32.50 -5.28 21.76
N LEU A 53 -31.69 -5.54 22.80
CA LEU A 53 -32.20 -5.97 24.11
C LEU A 53 -33.19 -4.96 24.69
N LEU A 54 -32.85 -3.66 24.67
CA LEU A 54 -33.76 -2.62 25.13
C LEU A 54 -35.06 -2.62 24.32
N TYR A 55 -34.97 -2.66 22.99
CA TYR A 55 -36.13 -2.64 22.10
C TYR A 55 -37.13 -3.76 22.43
N PHE A 56 -36.67 -5.01 22.50
CA PHE A 56 -37.54 -6.14 22.80
C PHE A 56 -38.07 -6.12 24.24
N ASN A 57 -37.26 -5.74 25.22
CA ASN A 57 -37.71 -5.72 26.63
C ASN A 57 -38.67 -4.56 26.93
N PHE A 58 -38.54 -3.42 26.25
CA PHE A 58 -39.50 -2.32 26.37
C PHE A 58 -40.86 -2.67 25.75
N GLY A 59 -40.86 -3.37 24.61
CA GLY A 59 -42.09 -3.83 23.97
C GLY A 59 -42.72 -5.06 24.64
N GLY A 60 -41.96 -5.80 25.45
CA GLY A 60 -42.46 -6.97 26.18
C GLY A 60 -42.78 -8.16 25.26
N GLU A 61 -43.63 -9.08 25.73
CA GLU A 61 -44.01 -10.27 24.95
C GLU A 61 -44.78 -9.91 23.67
N GLU A 62 -45.48 -8.77 23.62
CA GLU A 62 -46.21 -8.32 22.42
C GLU A 62 -45.28 -7.92 21.26
N GLN A 63 -44.01 -7.61 21.56
CA GLN A 63 -43.01 -7.27 20.55
C GLN A 63 -42.44 -8.51 19.85
N VAL A 64 -42.67 -9.71 20.39
CA VAL A 64 -42.08 -10.96 19.94
C VAL A 64 -43.13 -11.86 19.29
N ARG A 65 -42.81 -12.44 18.13
CA ARG A 65 -43.74 -13.33 17.41
C ARG A 65 -43.90 -14.67 18.11
N ASP A 66 -45.08 -15.27 17.94
CA ASP A 66 -45.52 -16.53 18.58
C ASP A 66 -44.60 -17.75 18.39
N TRP A 67 -43.76 -17.77 17.34
CA TRP A 67 -42.81 -18.86 17.12
C TRP A 67 -41.63 -18.85 18.12
N THR A 68 -41.45 -17.74 18.85
CA THR A 68 -40.43 -17.54 19.88
C THR A 68 -41.04 -16.79 21.08
N ASN A 69 -40.22 -16.41 22.05
CA ASN A 69 -40.65 -15.63 23.21
C ASN A 69 -39.52 -14.69 23.69
N LEU A 70 -39.85 -13.73 24.55
CA LEU A 70 -38.89 -12.72 25.02
C LEU A 70 -37.66 -13.34 25.72
N GLN A 71 -37.84 -14.44 26.44
CA GLN A 71 -36.74 -15.11 27.14
C GLN A 71 -35.71 -15.71 26.15
N VAL A 72 -36.17 -16.35 25.08
CA VAL A 72 -35.32 -16.90 24.02
C VAL A 72 -34.60 -15.80 23.27
N VAL A 73 -35.30 -14.71 22.93
CA VAL A 73 -34.70 -13.53 22.30
C VAL A 73 -33.59 -12.94 23.19
N ASN A 74 -33.87 -12.74 24.48
CA ASN A 74 -32.90 -12.25 25.45
C ASN A 74 -31.67 -13.16 25.57
N LEU A 75 -31.89 -14.48 25.62
CA LEU A 75 -30.80 -15.45 25.68
C LEU A 75 -29.91 -15.37 24.43
N ILE A 76 -30.51 -15.31 23.24
CA ILE A 76 -29.77 -15.22 21.97
C ILE A 76 -28.93 -13.94 21.91
N PHE A 77 -29.50 -12.79 22.29
CA PHE A 77 -28.74 -11.53 22.33
C PHE A 77 -27.68 -11.49 23.44
N LEU A 78 -27.91 -12.16 24.58
CA LEU A 78 -26.91 -12.27 25.63
C LEU A 78 -25.73 -13.14 25.17
N VAL A 79 -25.99 -14.26 24.49
CA VAL A 79 -24.96 -15.11 23.87
C VAL A 79 -24.20 -14.32 22.80
N PHE A 80 -24.90 -13.53 21.97
CA PHE A 80 -24.25 -12.65 20.99
C PHE A 80 -23.36 -11.60 21.66
N GLY A 81 -23.81 -10.98 22.75
CA GLY A 81 -22.98 -10.06 23.55
C GLY A 81 -21.69 -10.71 24.08
N ILE A 82 -21.79 -11.95 24.57
CA ILE A 82 -20.63 -12.73 25.04
C ILE A 82 -19.69 -13.06 23.87
N GLU A 83 -20.22 -13.45 22.72
CA GLU A 83 -19.46 -13.69 21.49
C GLU A 83 -18.68 -12.45 21.05
N ILE A 84 -19.33 -11.28 21.06
CA ILE A 84 -18.69 -9.99 20.73
C ILE A 84 -17.52 -9.72 21.67
N LEU A 85 -17.69 -9.91 22.99
CA LEU A 85 -16.63 -9.73 23.99
C LEU A 85 -15.48 -10.74 23.81
N PHE A 86 -15.80 -11.99 23.47
CA PHE A 86 -14.81 -13.01 23.17
C PHE A 86 -13.94 -12.60 21.97
N PHE A 87 -14.56 -12.22 20.86
CA PHE A 87 -13.81 -11.80 19.67
C PHE A 87 -13.10 -10.47 19.86
N MET A 88 -13.63 -9.56 20.68
CA MET A 88 -12.96 -8.33 21.08
C MET A 88 -11.66 -8.65 21.83
N ARG A 89 -11.71 -9.58 22.79
CA ARG A 89 -10.53 -10.04 23.56
C ARG A 89 -9.55 -10.87 22.71
N HIS A 90 -10.04 -11.57 21.69
CA HIS A 90 -9.17 -12.23 20.72
C HIS A 90 -8.49 -11.20 19.81
N ALA A 91 -9.20 -10.18 19.32
CA ALA A 91 -8.68 -9.14 18.45
C ALA A 91 -7.63 -8.26 19.13
N SER A 92 -7.73 -8.03 20.45
CA SER A 92 -6.70 -7.29 21.19
C SER A 92 -5.37 -8.05 21.33
N ARG A 93 -5.39 -9.38 21.21
CA ARG A 93 -4.18 -10.23 21.22
C ARG A 93 -3.66 -10.55 19.84
N VAL A 94 -4.57 -10.82 18.91
CA VAL A 94 -4.29 -11.19 17.52
C VAL A 94 -5.02 -10.20 16.62
N PRO A 95 -4.45 -9.01 16.34
CA PRO A 95 -5.11 -8.01 15.54
C PRO A 95 -5.40 -8.50 14.11
N HIS A 96 -4.51 -9.31 13.55
CA HIS A 96 -4.60 -9.77 12.16
C HIS A 96 -5.16 -11.20 12.07
N ALA A 97 -6.47 -11.31 11.83
CA ALA A 97 -7.14 -12.59 11.59
C ALA A 97 -8.27 -12.43 10.55
N PRO A 98 -8.00 -12.64 9.24
CA PRO A 98 -8.99 -12.42 8.18
C PRO A 98 -10.25 -13.29 8.33
N TRP A 99 -10.10 -14.52 8.82
CA TRP A 99 -11.23 -15.44 9.05
C TRP A 99 -12.25 -14.85 10.06
N ARG A 100 -11.77 -14.15 11.09
CA ARG A 100 -12.61 -13.53 12.12
C ARG A 100 -13.47 -12.41 11.55
N GLN A 101 -12.91 -11.64 10.62
CA GLN A 101 -13.61 -10.52 9.98
C GLN A 101 -14.84 -11.03 9.23
N ARG A 102 -14.65 -12.06 8.40
CA ARG A 102 -15.74 -12.74 7.68
C ARG A 102 -16.73 -13.40 8.63
N LEU A 103 -16.25 -14.18 9.59
CA LEU A 103 -17.11 -14.90 10.53
C LEU A 103 -18.02 -13.94 11.29
N THR A 104 -17.46 -12.90 11.91
CA THR A 104 -18.24 -11.96 12.70
C THR A 104 -19.18 -11.11 11.85
N MET A 105 -18.84 -10.81 10.59
CA MET A 105 -19.78 -10.18 9.65
C MET A 105 -20.99 -11.08 9.37
N TRP A 106 -20.79 -12.36 9.09
CA TRP A 106 -21.90 -13.29 8.87
C TRP A 106 -22.74 -13.50 10.12
N ILE A 107 -22.12 -13.53 11.30
CA ILE A 107 -22.85 -13.54 12.58
C ILE A 107 -23.69 -12.28 12.71
N ASP A 108 -23.16 -11.09 12.41
CA ASP A 108 -23.93 -9.83 12.46
C ASP A 108 -25.16 -9.88 11.53
N ILE A 109 -25.02 -10.42 10.31
CA ILE A 109 -26.13 -10.61 9.34
C ILE A 109 -27.17 -11.58 9.91
N VAL A 110 -26.76 -12.71 10.47
CA VAL A 110 -27.66 -13.71 11.06
C VAL A 110 -28.40 -13.12 12.25
N MET A 111 -27.72 -12.37 13.11
CA MET A 111 -28.32 -11.73 14.28
C MET A 111 -29.32 -10.63 13.90
N ALA A 112 -29.00 -9.81 12.89
CA ALA A 112 -29.95 -8.84 12.34
C ALA A 112 -31.18 -9.54 11.74
N SER A 113 -30.96 -10.66 11.03
CA SER A 113 -32.04 -11.46 10.45
C SER A 113 -32.96 -12.05 11.51
N PHE A 114 -32.38 -12.62 12.56
CA PHE A 114 -33.12 -13.14 13.71
C PHE A 114 -33.95 -12.04 14.37
N ALA A 115 -33.36 -10.85 14.59
CA ALA A 115 -34.06 -9.72 15.18
C ALA A 115 -35.32 -9.37 14.37
N VAL A 116 -35.21 -9.25 13.04
CA VAL A 116 -36.33 -8.91 12.17
C VAL A 116 -37.39 -10.02 12.12
N LEU A 117 -36.98 -11.30 12.19
CA LEU A 117 -37.91 -12.43 12.21
C LEU A 117 -38.64 -12.58 13.55
N ALA A 118 -37.99 -12.23 14.65
CA ALA A 118 -38.58 -12.29 15.99
C ALA A 118 -39.55 -11.12 16.24
N ASP A 119 -39.36 -10.00 15.54
CA ASP A 119 -40.16 -8.77 15.69
C ASP A 119 -41.56 -8.88 15.08
N THR A 120 -42.58 -8.55 15.86
CA THR A 120 -43.98 -8.51 15.40
C THR A 120 -44.25 -7.36 14.43
N THR A 121 -43.47 -6.27 14.49
CA THR A 121 -43.65 -5.11 13.63
C THR A 121 -43.19 -5.38 12.21
N ILE A 122 -43.89 -4.78 11.25
CA ILE A 122 -43.56 -4.84 9.82
C ILE A 122 -42.30 -4.00 9.52
N SER A 123 -42.20 -2.84 10.16
CA SER A 123 -41.11 -1.87 10.02
C SER A 123 -40.04 -2.07 11.09
N SER A 124 -39.55 -3.31 11.23
CA SER A 124 -38.56 -3.64 12.27
C SER A 124 -37.32 -2.74 12.17
N PRO A 125 -36.89 -2.09 13.27
CA PRO A 125 -35.62 -1.36 13.32
C PRO A 125 -34.41 -2.25 13.00
N GLY A 126 -34.55 -3.58 13.11
CA GLY A 126 -33.53 -4.55 12.74
C GLY A 126 -33.04 -4.40 11.29
N PHE A 127 -33.89 -3.90 10.38
CA PHE A 127 -33.46 -3.62 9.00
C PHE A 127 -32.36 -2.56 8.90
N LEU A 128 -32.31 -1.60 9.83
CA LEU A 128 -31.25 -0.58 9.88
C LEU A 128 -29.89 -1.18 10.26
N VAL A 129 -29.87 -2.31 10.95
CA VAL A 129 -28.63 -3.00 11.33
C VAL A 129 -27.90 -3.52 10.09
N TYR A 130 -28.60 -3.94 9.04
CA TYR A 130 -27.94 -4.30 7.77
C TYR A 130 -27.17 -3.14 7.15
N LEU A 131 -27.68 -1.91 7.23
CA LEU A 131 -26.90 -0.73 6.79
C LEU A 131 -25.61 -0.62 7.60
N MET A 132 -25.68 -0.77 8.92
CA MET A 132 -24.48 -0.73 9.76
C MET A 132 -23.48 -1.83 9.39
N VAL A 133 -23.95 -3.05 9.10
CA VAL A 133 -23.07 -4.14 8.66
C VAL A 133 -22.40 -3.81 7.32
N ILE A 134 -23.17 -3.34 6.33
CA ILE A 134 -22.66 -2.96 5.01
C ILE A 134 -21.64 -1.81 5.12
N LEU A 135 -22.07 -0.70 5.73
CA LEU A 135 -21.25 0.51 5.90
C LEU A 135 -20.00 0.21 6.72
N GLY A 136 -20.18 -0.50 7.84
CA GLY A 136 -19.11 -0.89 8.74
C GLY A 136 -18.05 -1.76 8.05
N ASN A 137 -18.47 -2.70 7.19
CA ASN A 137 -17.52 -3.55 6.49
C ASN A 137 -16.79 -2.80 5.36
N GLY A 138 -17.48 -1.99 4.56
CA GLY A 138 -16.81 -1.28 3.46
C GLY A 138 -15.84 -0.21 3.90
N MET A 139 -16.21 0.61 4.89
CA MET A 139 -15.32 1.66 5.37
C MET A 139 -14.02 1.12 5.99
N ARG A 140 -14.04 -0.11 6.52
CA ARG A 140 -12.94 -0.68 7.30
C ARG A 140 -12.11 -1.68 6.51
N TYR A 141 -12.78 -2.62 5.85
CA TYR A 141 -12.16 -3.75 5.18
C TYR A 141 -12.07 -3.59 3.65
N GLY A 142 -12.62 -2.50 3.13
CA GLY A 142 -12.57 -2.15 1.72
C GLY A 142 -13.65 -2.82 0.87
N LEU A 143 -13.54 -2.62 -0.44
CA LEU A 143 -14.60 -2.93 -1.40
C LEU A 143 -14.99 -4.42 -1.48
N ARG A 144 -14.06 -5.34 -1.21
CA ARG A 144 -14.34 -6.78 -1.27
C ARG A 144 -15.34 -7.20 -0.20
N LEU A 145 -15.03 -6.89 1.06
CA LEU A 145 -15.92 -7.22 2.18
C LEU A 145 -17.17 -6.34 2.21
N PHE A 146 -17.13 -5.13 1.65
CA PHE A 146 -18.36 -4.36 1.35
C PHE A 146 -19.30 -5.14 0.44
N GLY A 147 -18.79 -5.63 -0.70
CA GLY A 147 -19.59 -6.38 -1.67
C GLY A 147 -20.16 -7.66 -1.08
N GLU A 148 -19.35 -8.43 -0.33
CA GLU A 148 -19.81 -9.61 0.39
C GLU A 148 -20.94 -9.26 1.39
N ALA A 149 -20.79 -8.18 2.16
CA ALA A 149 -21.81 -7.72 3.11
C ALA A 149 -23.11 -7.27 2.42
N VAL A 150 -23.02 -6.59 1.27
CA VAL A 150 -24.19 -6.18 0.47
C VAL A 150 -24.95 -7.40 -0.02
N ILE A 151 -24.25 -8.37 -0.63
CA ILE A 151 -24.88 -9.59 -1.17
C ILE A 151 -25.52 -10.39 -0.04
N GLY A 152 -24.81 -10.59 1.06
CA GLY A 152 -25.33 -11.32 2.22
C GLY A 152 -26.55 -10.65 2.85
N SER A 153 -26.50 -9.32 3.02
CA SER A 153 -27.62 -8.55 3.58
C SER A 153 -28.84 -8.53 2.67
N LEU A 154 -28.66 -8.32 1.36
CA LEU A 154 -29.77 -8.37 0.39
C LEU A 154 -30.40 -9.76 0.32
N GLY A 155 -29.57 -10.81 0.29
CA GLY A 155 -30.06 -12.19 0.32
C GLY A 155 -30.88 -12.49 1.58
N ALA A 156 -30.39 -12.06 2.75
CA ALA A 156 -31.12 -12.21 4.01
C ALA A 156 -32.44 -11.43 4.01
N VAL A 157 -32.45 -10.18 3.55
CA VAL A 157 -33.67 -9.36 3.45
C VAL A 157 -34.70 -10.01 2.51
N ILE A 158 -34.29 -10.47 1.33
CA ILE A 158 -35.18 -11.16 0.38
C ILE A 158 -35.79 -12.42 1.00
N LEU A 159 -34.98 -13.22 1.69
CA LEU A 159 -35.44 -14.41 2.39
C LEU A 159 -36.47 -14.06 3.48
N ILE A 160 -36.19 -13.05 4.31
CA ILE A 160 -37.09 -12.62 5.38
C ILE A 160 -38.42 -12.13 4.81
N VAL A 161 -38.38 -11.26 3.79
CA VAL A 161 -39.59 -10.75 3.12
C VAL A 161 -40.40 -11.89 2.52
N SER A 162 -39.74 -12.93 2.00
CA SER A 162 -40.39 -14.11 1.46
C SER A 162 -41.03 -14.98 2.55
N LEU A 163 -40.35 -15.17 3.69
CA LEU A 163 -40.89 -15.92 4.84
C LEU A 163 -42.05 -15.18 5.51
N ARG A 164 -42.02 -13.85 5.49
CA ARG A 164 -43.04 -12.96 6.05
C ARG A 164 -43.98 -12.42 4.97
N LEU A 165 -44.12 -13.11 3.83
CA LEU A 165 -44.85 -12.58 2.66
C LEU A 165 -46.26 -12.13 3.03
N PHE A 166 -47.01 -12.93 3.81
CA PHE A 166 -48.36 -12.62 4.28
C PHE A 166 -48.43 -11.33 5.11
N ASP A 167 -47.39 -11.03 5.88
CA ASP A 167 -47.32 -9.77 6.64
C ASP A 167 -47.10 -8.57 5.71
N TYR A 168 -46.64 -8.77 4.48
CA TYR A 168 -46.27 -7.73 3.52
C TYR A 168 -47.21 -7.61 2.32
N VAL A 169 -48.08 -8.59 2.04
CA VAL A 169 -48.95 -8.62 0.85
C VAL A 169 -49.83 -7.37 0.76
N ASP A 170 -50.26 -6.81 1.89
CA ASP A 170 -51.14 -5.64 1.96
C ASP A 170 -50.39 -4.29 2.15
N LEU A 171 -49.06 -4.29 2.11
CA LEU A 171 -48.23 -3.13 2.49
C LEU A 171 -47.50 -2.43 1.33
N PHE A 172 -48.25 -2.13 0.27
CA PHE A 172 -47.87 -1.00 -0.58
C PHE A 172 -48.09 0.32 0.17
N SER A 173 -47.13 0.66 1.04
CA SER A 173 -47.08 1.96 1.70
C SER A 173 -46.04 2.85 1.03
N VAL A 174 -46.36 4.14 0.90
CA VAL A 174 -45.40 5.17 0.44
C VAL A 174 -44.14 5.14 1.31
N SER A 175 -44.30 4.87 2.61
CA SER A 175 -43.18 4.72 3.56
C SER A 175 -42.26 3.56 3.20
N ALA A 176 -42.79 2.38 2.84
CA ALA A 176 -41.97 1.23 2.45
C ALA A 176 -41.16 1.50 1.17
N VAL A 177 -41.80 2.11 0.17
CA VAL A 177 -41.12 2.53 -1.07
C VAL A 177 -40.03 3.55 -0.76
N PHE A 178 -40.33 4.54 0.09
CA PHE A 178 -39.36 5.54 0.53
C PHE A 178 -38.16 4.90 1.25
N PHE A 179 -38.38 3.98 2.20
CA PHE A 179 -37.30 3.29 2.90
C PHE A 179 -36.44 2.46 1.96
N LEU A 180 -37.02 1.77 0.98
CA LEU A 180 -36.27 0.99 0.00
C LEU A 180 -35.41 1.88 -0.90
N VAL A 181 -35.96 2.98 -1.41
CA VAL A 181 -35.20 3.96 -2.23
C VAL A 181 -34.10 4.61 -1.39
N PHE A 182 -34.42 5.02 -0.15
CA PHE A 182 -33.45 5.61 0.77
C PHE A 182 -32.31 4.65 1.10
N PHE A 183 -32.63 3.38 1.36
CA PHE A 183 -31.64 2.32 1.58
C PHE A 183 -30.73 2.14 0.36
N ALA A 184 -31.31 2.07 -0.84
CA ALA A 184 -30.55 1.96 -2.09
C ALA A 184 -29.61 3.16 -2.29
N ILE A 185 -30.09 4.38 -2.03
CA ILE A 185 -29.27 5.60 -2.12
C ILE A 185 -28.11 5.54 -1.13
N ILE A 186 -28.33 5.14 0.13
CA ILE A 186 -27.26 5.01 1.14
C ILE A 186 -26.21 4.00 0.70
N VAL A 187 -26.62 2.83 0.21
CA VAL A 187 -25.69 1.79 -0.24
C VAL A 187 -24.87 2.27 -1.44
N ILE A 188 -25.51 2.89 -2.44
CA ILE A 188 -24.82 3.45 -3.61
C ILE A 188 -23.86 4.56 -3.18
N TYR A 189 -24.33 5.51 -2.38
CA TYR A 189 -23.51 6.62 -1.89
C TYR A 189 -22.30 6.10 -1.11
N SER A 190 -22.51 5.15 -0.20
CA SER A 190 -21.44 4.51 0.57
C SER A 190 -20.42 3.80 -0.31
N TYR A 191 -20.87 3.07 -1.33
CA TYR A 191 -19.98 2.45 -2.29
C TYR A 191 -19.12 3.49 -3.00
N THR A 192 -19.73 4.57 -3.51
CA THR A 192 -18.97 5.63 -4.19
C THR A 192 -18.00 6.34 -3.27
N LEU A 193 -18.36 6.56 -2.00
CA LEU A 193 -17.49 7.17 -1.00
C LEU A 193 -16.31 6.27 -0.66
N THR A 194 -16.56 4.98 -0.40
CA THR A 194 -15.53 4.00 -0.09
C THR A 194 -14.56 3.85 -1.26
N ALA A 195 -15.07 3.76 -2.50
CA ALA A 195 -14.25 3.69 -3.70
C ALA A 195 -13.37 4.95 -3.87
N LYS A 196 -13.91 6.15 -3.60
CA LYS A 196 -13.13 7.39 -3.63
C LYS A 196 -12.04 7.42 -2.56
N ILE A 197 -12.34 6.95 -1.34
CA ILE A 197 -11.37 6.86 -0.25
C ILE A 197 -10.24 5.89 -0.63
N GLU A 198 -10.55 4.71 -1.18
CA GLU A 198 -9.54 3.76 -1.63
C GLU A 198 -8.66 4.33 -2.74
N LEU A 199 -9.26 5.01 -3.73
CA LEU A 199 -8.52 5.64 -4.81
C LEU A 199 -7.63 6.80 -4.30
N GLY A 200 -8.13 7.61 -3.37
CA GLY A 200 -7.36 8.67 -2.73
C GLY A 200 -6.18 8.12 -1.92
N ARG A 201 -6.39 7.04 -1.17
CA ARG A 201 -5.31 6.33 -0.44
C ARG A 201 -4.27 5.76 -1.40
N ALA A 202 -4.69 5.13 -2.50
CA ALA A 202 -3.77 4.60 -3.50
C ALA A 202 -2.94 5.71 -4.16
N LYS A 203 -3.56 6.85 -4.45
CA LYS A 203 -2.86 8.02 -5.00
C LYS A 203 -1.83 8.59 -4.01
N LEU A 204 -2.19 8.78 -2.75
CA LEU A 204 -1.26 9.21 -1.70
C LEU A 204 -0.13 8.21 -1.48
N ALA A 205 -0.41 6.91 -1.53
CA ALA A 205 0.61 5.87 -1.42
C ALA A 205 1.59 5.94 -2.60
N HIS A 206 1.08 6.13 -3.82
CA HIS A 206 1.90 6.29 -5.02
C HIS A 206 2.76 7.56 -4.98
N GLU A 207 2.18 8.70 -4.60
CA GLU A 207 2.90 9.97 -4.42
C GLU A 207 3.97 9.88 -3.32
N ARG A 208 3.78 9.02 -2.32
CA ARG A 208 4.78 8.75 -1.28
C ARG A 208 5.85 7.72 -1.65
N ASN A 209 5.90 7.20 -2.88
CA ASN A 209 6.88 6.18 -3.28
C ASN A 209 8.00 6.70 -4.20
N ILE A 210 7.80 7.88 -4.77
CA ILE A 210 8.73 8.54 -5.68
C ILE A 210 9.34 9.74 -4.98
N ASP A 211 10.63 9.98 -5.17
CA ASP A 211 11.29 11.22 -4.78
C ASP A 211 10.87 12.34 -5.75
N ALA A 212 10.26 13.40 -5.23
CA ALA A 212 9.64 14.44 -6.04
C ALA A 212 10.64 15.22 -6.91
N LEU A 213 11.92 15.27 -6.50
CA LEU A 213 12.96 15.98 -7.23
C LEU A 213 13.51 15.14 -8.40
N THR A 214 13.81 13.87 -8.13
CA THR A 214 14.54 13.00 -9.07
C THR A 214 13.65 12.06 -9.88
N GLY A 215 12.41 11.81 -9.46
CA GLY A 215 11.52 10.84 -10.09
C GLY A 215 11.90 9.37 -9.85
N LEU A 216 12.98 9.11 -9.10
CA LEU A 216 13.40 7.77 -8.65
C LEU A 216 12.52 7.29 -7.49
N LEU A 217 12.69 6.02 -7.09
CA LEU A 217 12.11 5.56 -5.83
C LEU A 217 12.69 6.39 -4.68
N ASN A 218 11.90 6.63 -3.63
CA ASN A 218 12.48 7.08 -2.37
C ASN A 218 12.94 5.87 -1.53
N ARG A 219 13.75 6.15 -0.50
CA ARG A 219 14.27 5.15 0.44
C ARG A 219 13.22 4.15 0.92
N ARG A 220 12.04 4.63 1.34
CA ARG A 220 10.97 3.78 1.87
C ARG A 220 10.43 2.81 0.82
N ALA A 221 10.18 3.29 -0.40
CA ALA A 221 9.67 2.47 -1.48
C ALA A 221 10.67 1.40 -1.94
N LEU A 222 11.97 1.71 -1.94
CA LEU A 222 12.99 0.71 -2.25
C LEU A 222 13.06 -0.38 -1.17
N VAL A 223 13.01 -0.03 0.11
CA VAL A 223 12.97 -1.01 1.21
C VAL A 223 11.71 -1.89 1.12
N GLU A 224 10.54 -1.31 0.85
CA GLU A 224 9.31 -2.09 0.70
C GLU A 224 9.39 -3.07 -0.49
N ARG A 225 9.89 -2.63 -1.65
CA ARG A 225 9.97 -3.46 -2.87
C ARG A 225 11.06 -4.52 -2.82
N SER A 226 12.12 -4.28 -2.08
CA SER A 226 13.22 -5.23 -1.93
C SER A 226 12.91 -6.36 -0.95
N SER A 227 11.89 -6.22 -0.10
CA SER A 227 11.54 -7.22 0.92
C SER A 227 11.43 -8.65 0.37
N SER A 228 10.81 -8.86 -0.80
CA SER A 228 10.71 -10.18 -1.43
C SER A 228 12.05 -10.71 -1.97
N LEU A 229 12.94 -9.82 -2.40
CA LEU A 229 14.27 -10.17 -2.91
C LEU A 229 15.19 -10.71 -1.80
N PHE A 230 15.01 -10.23 -0.57
CA PHE A 230 15.84 -10.61 0.59
C PHE A 230 15.17 -11.66 1.51
N GLN A 231 13.90 -12.01 1.28
CA GLN A 231 13.18 -13.04 2.06
C GLN A 231 13.19 -14.43 1.40
N SER A 232 13.48 -14.51 0.11
CA SER A 232 13.50 -15.77 -0.62
C SER A 232 14.84 -16.50 -0.38
N GLN A 233 14.78 -17.64 0.30
CA GLN A 233 15.91 -18.57 0.46
C GLN A 233 16.04 -19.55 -0.71
N GLU A 234 15.47 -19.24 -1.87
CA GLU A 234 15.66 -20.07 -3.05
C GLU A 234 17.11 -19.95 -3.54
N ASP A 235 17.77 -21.10 -3.71
CA ASP A 235 19.13 -21.20 -4.24
C ASP A 235 19.21 -20.47 -5.59
N GLY A 236 19.89 -19.31 -5.62
CA GLY A 236 20.08 -18.49 -6.82
C GLY A 236 19.64 -17.03 -6.70
N ASN A 237 18.92 -16.64 -5.65
CA ASN A 237 18.51 -15.24 -5.44
C ASN A 237 19.64 -14.39 -4.86
N SER A 238 20.61 -14.04 -5.71
CA SER A 238 21.62 -13.04 -5.36
C SER A 238 21.23 -11.66 -5.84
N VAL A 239 21.44 -10.66 -5.00
CA VAL A 239 21.20 -9.25 -5.33
C VAL A 239 22.52 -8.50 -5.18
N VAL A 240 22.97 -7.82 -6.24
CA VAL A 240 24.06 -6.86 -6.10
C VAL A 240 23.49 -5.55 -5.58
N VAL A 241 24.17 -4.97 -4.60
CA VAL A 241 23.81 -3.70 -3.97
C VAL A 241 24.92 -2.70 -4.24
N LEU A 242 24.56 -1.55 -4.83
CA LEU A 242 25.46 -0.41 -5.03
C LEU A 242 24.96 0.76 -4.21
N PHE A 243 25.83 1.30 -3.36
CA PHE A 243 25.57 2.53 -2.61
C PHE A 243 26.48 3.62 -3.14
N ALA A 244 25.89 4.68 -3.67
CA ALA A 244 26.58 5.72 -4.40
C ALA A 244 26.35 7.08 -3.75
N ASP A 245 27.38 7.89 -3.64
CA ASP A 245 27.34 9.23 -3.03
C ASP A 245 28.02 10.24 -3.93
N LEU A 246 27.41 11.42 -4.09
CA LEU A 246 27.98 12.48 -4.94
C LEU A 246 29.09 13.24 -4.22
N ASP A 247 30.29 13.17 -4.78
CA ASP A 247 31.45 13.87 -4.26
C ASP A 247 31.41 15.35 -4.63
N GLY A 248 31.53 16.22 -3.61
CA GLY A 248 31.56 17.67 -3.81
C GLY A 248 30.19 18.32 -3.99
N PHE A 249 29.07 17.59 -3.82
CA PHE A 249 27.73 18.15 -4.00
C PHE A 249 27.45 19.39 -3.13
N LYS A 250 27.91 19.39 -1.87
CA LYS A 250 27.81 20.57 -1.00
C LYS A 250 28.52 21.80 -1.59
N ARG A 251 29.70 21.63 -2.18
CA ARG A 251 30.45 22.72 -2.84
C ARG A 251 29.69 23.28 -4.04
N VAL A 252 28.98 22.43 -4.79
CA VAL A 252 28.10 22.87 -5.87
C VAL A 252 26.96 23.74 -5.32
N ASN A 253 26.30 23.31 -4.24
CA ASN A 253 25.25 24.12 -3.60
C ASN A 253 25.78 25.47 -3.09
N ASP A 254 26.96 25.46 -2.45
CA ASP A 254 27.56 26.66 -1.89
C ASP A 254 28.02 27.65 -2.99
N THR A 255 28.46 27.14 -4.15
CA THR A 255 28.99 27.96 -5.26
C THR A 255 27.91 28.44 -6.22
N HIS A 256 26.94 27.58 -6.53
CA HIS A 256 25.94 27.81 -7.59
C HIS A 256 24.51 27.95 -7.07
N GLY A 257 24.29 27.73 -5.77
CA GLY A 257 22.99 27.79 -5.12
C GLY A 257 22.19 26.49 -5.22
N HIS A 258 21.27 26.30 -4.26
CA HIS A 258 20.45 25.09 -4.16
C HIS A 258 19.62 24.76 -5.41
N HIS A 259 19.13 25.77 -6.13
CA HIS A 259 18.41 25.52 -7.39
C HIS A 259 19.25 24.84 -8.48
N VAL A 260 20.57 25.05 -8.48
CA VAL A 260 21.48 24.37 -9.40
C VAL A 260 21.76 22.96 -8.89
N GLY A 261 21.96 22.78 -7.58
CA GLY A 261 22.11 21.46 -6.98
C GLY A 261 20.88 20.57 -7.20
N ASP A 262 19.68 21.13 -7.13
CA ASP A 262 18.44 20.41 -7.40
C ASP A 262 18.38 19.90 -8.85
N ARG A 263 18.77 20.74 -9.82
CA ARG A 263 18.86 20.33 -11.24
C ARG A 263 19.95 19.29 -11.47
N LEU A 264 21.09 19.41 -10.77
CA LEU A 264 22.16 18.43 -10.82
C LEU A 264 21.67 17.07 -10.32
N LEU A 265 20.99 17.03 -9.17
CA LEU A 265 20.43 15.79 -8.64
C LEU A 265 19.43 15.13 -9.60
N ALA A 266 18.57 15.93 -10.24
CA ALA A 266 17.64 15.41 -11.26
C ALA A 266 18.38 14.85 -12.48
N GLY A 267 19.43 15.52 -12.95
CA GLY A 267 20.24 15.05 -14.09
C GLY A 267 21.08 13.81 -13.77
N VAL A 268 21.64 13.72 -12.56
CA VAL A 268 22.33 12.53 -12.04
C VAL A 268 21.36 11.36 -11.98
N ALA A 269 20.17 11.57 -11.43
CA ALA A 269 19.14 10.55 -11.33
C ALA A 269 18.72 9.99 -12.70
N ASP A 270 18.50 10.87 -13.68
CA ASP A 270 18.22 10.47 -15.06
C ASP A 270 19.38 9.69 -15.67
N SER A 271 20.62 10.10 -15.41
CA SER A 271 21.82 9.41 -15.89
C SER A 271 21.92 7.99 -15.31
N ILE A 272 21.73 7.84 -14.00
CA ILE A 272 21.71 6.53 -13.32
C ILE A 272 20.59 5.66 -13.89
N ALA A 273 19.37 6.18 -14.00
CA ALA A 273 18.21 5.43 -14.49
C ALA A 273 18.41 4.87 -15.91
N ASN A 274 19.16 5.57 -16.76
CA ASN A 274 19.46 5.14 -18.13
C ASN A 274 20.60 4.10 -18.22
N THR A 275 21.33 3.85 -17.14
CA THR A 275 22.39 2.83 -17.10
C THR A 275 21.91 1.45 -16.65
N VAL A 276 20.77 1.39 -15.98
CA VAL A 276 20.21 0.16 -15.39
C VAL A 276 19.08 -0.43 -16.24
N ARG A 277 18.72 -1.69 -15.97
CA ARG A 277 17.58 -2.37 -16.60
C ARG A 277 16.27 -2.01 -15.90
N ASP A 278 15.14 -2.44 -16.47
CA ASP A 278 13.81 -2.14 -15.93
C ASP A 278 13.49 -2.92 -14.65
N GLU A 279 14.06 -4.11 -14.51
CA GLU A 279 13.98 -4.92 -13.28
C GLU A 279 14.82 -4.38 -12.11
N ASP A 280 15.79 -3.50 -12.38
CA ASP A 280 16.67 -2.92 -11.37
C ASP A 280 15.94 -1.83 -10.56
N LEU A 281 16.16 -1.82 -9.24
CA LEU A 281 15.58 -0.82 -8.35
C LEU A 281 16.60 0.28 -8.11
N VAL A 282 16.22 1.52 -8.42
CA VAL A 282 17.04 2.71 -8.17
C VAL A 282 16.27 3.67 -7.28
N SER A 283 16.91 4.12 -6.20
CA SER A 283 16.36 5.13 -5.31
C SER A 283 17.32 6.25 -5.03
N ARG A 284 16.76 7.44 -4.78
CA ARG A 284 17.44 8.45 -3.98
C ARG A 284 17.26 8.06 -2.51
N TYR A 285 18.35 7.59 -1.90
CA TYR A 285 18.35 7.03 -0.54
C TYR A 285 18.48 8.13 0.52
N GLY A 286 19.24 9.18 0.21
CA GLY A 286 19.51 10.34 1.06
C GLY A 286 19.56 11.64 0.27
N GLY A 287 20.23 12.66 0.81
CA GLY A 287 20.34 13.98 0.15
C GLY A 287 20.99 13.87 -1.24
N ASP A 288 22.21 13.37 -1.25
CA ASP A 288 23.09 13.14 -2.40
C ASP A 288 23.45 11.65 -2.61
N GLU A 289 22.81 10.78 -1.82
CA GLU A 289 23.02 9.34 -1.83
C GLU A 289 21.99 8.62 -2.71
N PHE A 290 22.47 7.68 -3.52
CA PHE A 290 21.68 6.81 -4.37
C PHE A 290 21.94 5.35 -4.02
N LEU A 291 20.87 4.55 -4.01
CA LEU A 291 20.97 3.11 -3.78
C LEU A 291 20.37 2.36 -4.96
N LEU A 292 21.15 1.44 -5.51
CA LEU A 292 20.77 0.56 -6.61
C LEU A 292 20.75 -0.89 -6.12
N LEU A 293 19.68 -1.61 -6.44
CA LEU A 293 19.57 -3.05 -6.26
C LEU A 293 19.44 -3.69 -7.63
N LEU A 294 20.31 -4.65 -7.92
CA LEU A 294 20.36 -5.39 -9.18
C LEU A 294 19.99 -6.86 -8.90
N PRO A 295 18.70 -7.23 -9.03
CA PRO A 295 18.26 -8.58 -8.76
C PRO A 295 18.86 -9.57 -9.76
N TYR A 296 19.22 -10.76 -9.31
CA TYR A 296 19.77 -11.84 -10.13
C TYR A 296 21.09 -11.47 -10.86
N ALA A 297 21.76 -10.41 -10.43
CA ALA A 297 23.02 -9.97 -11.01
C ALA A 297 24.20 -10.75 -10.42
N THR A 298 25.17 -11.10 -11.28
CA THR A 298 26.47 -11.57 -10.85
C THR A 298 27.34 -10.40 -10.38
N LYS A 299 28.44 -10.71 -9.67
CA LYS A 299 29.44 -9.70 -9.29
C LYS A 299 29.94 -8.92 -10.52
N GLN A 300 30.36 -9.60 -11.60
CA GLN A 300 30.85 -8.91 -12.81
C GLN A 300 29.79 -8.01 -13.47
N CYS A 301 28.51 -8.42 -13.45
CA CYS A 301 27.42 -7.58 -13.95
C CYS A 301 27.27 -6.31 -13.11
N GLY A 302 27.37 -6.43 -11.79
CA GLY A 302 27.38 -5.31 -10.86
C GLY A 302 28.52 -4.32 -11.10
N GLU A 303 29.73 -4.84 -11.30
CA GLU A 303 30.92 -4.05 -11.63
C GLU A 303 30.73 -3.24 -12.92
N THR A 304 30.21 -3.90 -13.96
CA THR A 304 29.89 -3.26 -15.25
C THR A 304 28.87 -2.14 -15.08
N VAL A 305 27.82 -2.36 -14.28
CA VAL A 305 26.81 -1.32 -14.00
C VAL A 305 27.43 -0.16 -13.20
N ALA A 306 28.23 -0.43 -12.18
CA ALA A 306 28.90 0.60 -11.38
C ALA A 306 29.83 1.47 -12.24
N GLN A 307 30.61 0.85 -13.14
CA GLN A 307 31.46 1.58 -14.09
C GLN A 307 30.64 2.43 -15.06
N ARG A 308 29.53 1.89 -15.60
CA ARG A 308 28.63 2.64 -16.48
C ARG A 308 27.99 3.84 -15.78
N VAL A 309 27.56 3.66 -14.52
CA VAL A 309 27.05 4.76 -13.69
C VAL A 309 28.13 5.82 -13.54
N ARG A 310 29.32 5.46 -13.06
CA ARG A 310 30.44 6.39 -12.86
C ARG A 310 30.75 7.17 -14.14
N GLN A 311 30.91 6.48 -15.26
CA GLN A 311 31.20 7.10 -16.55
C GLN A 311 30.10 8.07 -16.99
N ALA A 312 28.83 7.70 -16.83
CA ALA A 312 27.72 8.58 -17.18
C ALA A 312 27.69 9.86 -16.32
N ILE A 313 28.09 9.77 -15.05
CA ILE A 313 28.20 10.94 -14.18
C ILE A 313 29.42 11.81 -14.54
N ASP A 314 30.57 11.20 -14.82
CA ASP A 314 31.77 11.92 -15.28
C ASP A 314 31.49 12.70 -16.58
N ASP A 315 30.75 12.09 -17.52
CA ASP A 315 30.35 12.73 -18.77
C ASP A 315 29.35 13.87 -18.52
N TYR A 316 28.35 13.65 -17.67
CA TYR A 316 27.41 14.71 -17.27
C TYR A 316 28.14 15.90 -16.61
N ALA A 317 29.12 15.64 -15.75
CA ALA A 317 29.92 16.67 -15.08
C ALA A 317 30.69 17.52 -16.10
N LYS A 318 31.34 16.87 -17.09
CA LYS A 318 32.05 17.54 -18.19
C LYS A 318 31.12 18.37 -19.07
N GLU A 319 29.98 17.81 -19.47
CA GLU A 319 29.00 18.49 -20.33
C GLU A 319 28.43 19.76 -19.69
N ASN A 320 28.27 19.76 -18.37
CA ASN A 320 27.72 20.90 -17.63
C ASN A 320 28.79 21.82 -17.04
N GLY A 321 30.08 21.48 -17.16
CA GLY A 321 31.20 22.26 -16.62
C GLY A 321 31.18 22.38 -15.09
N ILE A 322 30.69 21.35 -14.39
CA ILE A 322 30.59 21.33 -12.93
C ILE A 322 31.57 20.29 -12.39
N ASP A 323 32.43 20.69 -11.44
CA ASP A 323 33.42 19.81 -10.84
C ASP A 323 32.82 18.99 -9.68
N PHE A 324 32.34 17.79 -10.01
CA PHE A 324 31.84 16.78 -9.08
C PHE A 324 32.08 15.37 -9.65
N SER A 325 32.02 14.35 -8.78
CA SER A 325 32.13 12.93 -9.18
C SER A 325 31.21 12.07 -8.32
N ILE A 326 31.27 10.74 -8.47
CA ILE A 326 30.46 9.79 -7.69
C ILE A 326 31.33 8.67 -7.15
N SER A 327 31.24 8.43 -5.84
CA SER A 327 31.89 7.31 -5.16
C SER A 327 30.89 6.18 -4.95
N ILE A 328 31.27 4.94 -5.28
CA ILE A 328 30.37 3.77 -5.24
C ILE A 328 30.97 2.66 -4.40
N GLY A 329 30.21 2.20 -3.40
CA GLY A 329 30.47 0.96 -2.68
C GLY A 329 29.61 -0.17 -3.25
N MET A 330 30.20 -1.35 -3.43
CA MET A 330 29.53 -2.50 -4.03
C MET A 330 29.62 -3.74 -3.15
N GLY A 331 28.48 -4.43 -3.01
CA GLY A 331 28.36 -5.69 -2.28
C GLY A 331 27.29 -6.57 -2.88
N ARG A 332 27.11 -7.75 -2.30
CA ARG A 332 26.20 -8.78 -2.80
C ARG A 332 25.53 -9.50 -1.65
N TYR A 333 24.22 -9.70 -1.76
CA TYR A 333 23.44 -10.60 -0.93
C TYR A 333 23.48 -12.02 -1.53
N PRO A 334 23.61 -13.07 -0.72
CA PRO A 334 23.78 -13.07 0.75
C PRO A 334 25.24 -12.94 1.24
N ASP A 335 26.20 -12.81 0.33
CA ASP A 335 27.64 -12.84 0.61
C ASP A 335 28.09 -11.83 1.69
N HIS A 336 27.45 -10.66 1.76
CA HIS A 336 27.85 -9.52 2.62
C HIS A 336 26.78 -9.08 3.62
N GLY A 337 25.79 -9.93 3.89
CA GLY A 337 24.70 -9.66 4.83
C GLY A 337 23.50 -10.59 4.63
N HIS A 338 22.68 -10.74 5.67
CA HIS A 338 21.50 -11.62 5.68
C HIS A 338 20.19 -10.89 5.42
N ASP A 339 20.22 -9.56 5.35
CA ASP A 339 19.09 -8.69 5.05
C ASP A 339 19.58 -7.44 4.31
N LEU A 340 18.65 -6.64 3.77
CA LEU A 340 19.01 -5.43 3.04
C LEU A 340 19.84 -4.46 3.92
N ASP A 341 19.45 -4.25 5.17
CA ASP A 341 20.09 -3.28 6.05
C ASP A 341 21.54 -3.66 6.38
N SER A 342 21.83 -4.95 6.56
CA SER A 342 23.19 -5.46 6.78
C SER A 342 24.06 -5.29 5.55
N VAL A 343 23.53 -5.59 4.34
CA VAL A 343 24.28 -5.37 3.11
C VAL A 343 24.53 -3.88 2.87
N ILE A 344 23.53 -3.00 3.10
CA ILE A 344 23.68 -1.54 3.01
C ILE A 344 24.82 -1.04 3.90
N ARG A 345 24.88 -1.49 5.16
CA ARG A 345 25.98 -1.10 6.07
C ARG A 345 27.36 -1.52 5.54
N SER A 346 27.46 -2.72 4.98
CA SER A 346 28.71 -3.22 4.40
C SER A 346 29.15 -2.37 3.20
N VAL A 347 28.22 -2.05 2.28
CA VAL A 347 28.55 -1.28 1.06
C VAL A 347 28.79 0.20 1.34
N ASP A 348 28.11 0.79 2.31
CA ASP A 348 28.36 2.17 2.77
C ASP A 348 29.79 2.31 3.31
N GLN A 349 30.24 1.33 4.11
CA GLN A 349 31.63 1.31 4.59
C GLN A 349 32.64 1.20 3.43
N ALA A 350 32.33 0.42 2.39
CA ALA A 350 33.17 0.32 1.19
C ALA A 350 33.20 1.65 0.42
N MET A 351 32.05 2.31 0.24
CA MET A 351 31.94 3.62 -0.39
C MET A 351 32.78 4.67 0.37
N TYR A 352 32.65 4.72 1.70
CA TYR A 352 33.41 5.65 2.53
C TYR A 352 34.93 5.45 2.40
N ARG A 353 35.39 4.20 2.37
CA ARG A 353 36.82 3.87 2.12
C ARG A 353 37.27 4.29 0.73
N SER A 354 36.42 4.12 -0.29
CA SER A 354 36.68 4.57 -1.66
C SER A 354 36.96 6.07 -1.69
N LYS A 355 36.09 6.84 -1.03
CA LYS A 355 36.16 8.30 -0.93
C LYS A 355 37.42 8.79 -0.21
N LEU A 356 37.82 8.13 0.87
CA LEU A 356 39.08 8.42 1.58
C LEU A 356 40.32 8.12 0.73
N LYS A 357 40.30 7.06 -0.07
CA LYS A 357 41.46 6.64 -0.86
C LYS A 357 41.66 7.48 -2.13
N HIS A 358 40.58 7.87 -2.80
CA HIS A 358 40.64 8.54 -4.11
C HIS A 358 40.37 10.06 -4.05
N GLY A 359 39.91 10.57 -2.89
CA GLY A 359 39.43 11.95 -2.80
C GLY A 359 38.09 12.20 -3.51
N GLY A 360 37.44 11.12 -3.97
CA GLY A 360 36.20 11.11 -4.76
C GLY A 360 36.33 10.25 -6.03
N GLY A 361 35.21 9.81 -6.60
CA GLY A 361 35.16 9.18 -7.92
C GLY A 361 35.58 7.70 -8.01
N GLY A 362 35.72 6.99 -6.88
CA GLY A 362 36.20 5.59 -6.86
C GLY A 362 35.09 4.55 -6.71
N ILE A 363 35.33 3.32 -7.19
CA ILE A 363 34.46 2.16 -6.96
C ILE A 363 35.20 1.16 -6.07
N LEU A 364 34.59 0.72 -4.96
CA LEU A 364 35.20 -0.25 -4.04
C LEU A 364 34.24 -1.38 -3.66
N HIS A 365 34.75 -2.61 -3.67
CA HIS A 365 34.03 -3.77 -3.17
C HIS A 365 34.15 -3.93 -1.65
N VAL A 366 33.12 -4.51 -1.02
CA VAL A 366 33.18 -4.89 0.41
C VAL A 366 34.36 -5.84 0.69
N ASP A 367 34.68 -6.75 -0.23
CA ASP A 367 35.81 -7.69 -0.13
C ASP A 367 37.21 -7.03 -0.24
N GLY A 368 37.29 -5.72 -0.52
CA GLY A 368 38.56 -4.99 -0.67
C GLY A 368 39.24 -5.12 -2.03
N GLY A 369 38.60 -5.74 -3.02
CA GLY A 369 39.06 -5.72 -4.41
C GLY A 369 38.76 -4.37 -5.07
N GLU A 370 39.74 -3.81 -5.79
CA GLU A 370 39.59 -2.60 -6.60
C GLU A 370 39.27 -2.97 -8.05
N LEU A 371 38.39 -2.18 -8.67
CA LEU A 371 38.30 -2.14 -10.13
C LEU A 371 39.36 -1.14 -10.61
N ASP A 372 40.46 -1.66 -11.12
CA ASP A 372 41.56 -0.85 -11.67
C ASP A 372 41.01 0.13 -12.72
N THR A 373 41.32 1.41 -12.53
CA THR A 373 41.03 2.49 -13.48
C THR A 373 41.99 2.37 -14.66
N ALA A 374 41.68 1.49 -15.62
CA ALA A 374 42.49 1.35 -16.84
C ALA A 374 41.99 2.32 -17.95
N GLU A 375 42.92 3.19 -18.36
CA GLU A 375 43.07 3.86 -19.66
C GLU A 375 42.20 5.09 -20.01
N SER A 376 42.66 6.28 -19.61
CA SER A 376 42.57 7.49 -20.45
C SER A 376 43.86 8.32 -20.40
N THR A 377 44.95 7.75 -20.88
CA THR A 377 46.11 8.50 -21.40
C THR A 377 46.61 7.74 -22.63
N GLY A 378 46.33 8.32 -23.80
CA GLY A 378 46.76 7.88 -25.12
C GLY A 378 46.31 8.91 -26.14
#